data_AF-A0A380DN68-F1
#
_entry.id   AF-A0A380DN68-F1
#
_cell.length_a   1.000
_cell.length_b   1.000
_cell.length_c   1.000
_cell.angle_alpha   90.00
_cell.angle_beta   90.00
_cell.angle_gamma   90.00
#
_symmetry.space_group_name_H-M   'P 1'
#
loop_
_entity.id
_entity.type
_entity.pdbx_description
1 polymer ?
#
loop_
_entity_poly.entity_id
_entity_poly.type
_entity_poly.pdbx_seq_one_letter_code
_entity_poly.pdbx_strand_id
1 'polypeptide(L)'
;MEAYGHAKSLLFSQLGEDLSKEKYVVLNNDDSFSEYLRTVTPYEVFSYGIDEEAQFMAKNIQESLQGVSFDFVTPFGTYPVKSPYVGKFNISNIMAAMIAVWSKGTSLETIIKAVENLEPVEGRLEVLDPSLPIDLIIDYAHTADGMNKLIDAVQPFVKQKLIFLVGMAGEREFN
;
A
#
# COMPACT_ATOMS: atom_id res chain seq x y z
N MET A 1 -15.80 -14.38 -5.87
CA MET A 1 -15.32 -13.22 -5.09
C MET A 1 -15.88 -13.19 -3.67
N GLU A 2 -17.18 -13.39 -3.45
CA GLU A 2 -17.79 -13.36 -2.10
C GLU A 2 -17.15 -14.33 -1.09
N ALA A 3 -16.99 -15.62 -1.43
CA ALA A 3 -16.34 -16.59 -0.54
C ALA A 3 -14.86 -16.25 -0.23
N TYR A 4 -14.15 -15.64 -1.18
CA TYR A 4 -12.77 -15.16 -0.98
C TYR A 4 -12.73 -13.96 -0.03
N GLY A 5 -13.68 -13.03 -0.15
CA GLY A 5 -13.87 -11.94 0.80
C GLY A 5 -14.16 -12.47 2.21
N HIS A 6 -15.12 -13.38 2.36
CA HIS A 6 -15.43 -14.00 3.65
C HIS A 6 -14.23 -14.74 4.26
N ALA A 7 -13.41 -15.41 3.44
CA ALA A 7 -12.19 -16.04 3.94
C ALA A 7 -11.21 -14.99 4.53
N LYS A 8 -11.08 -13.81 3.92
CA LYS A 8 -10.24 -12.72 4.47
C LYS A 8 -10.84 -12.10 5.72
N SER A 9 -12.17 -11.99 5.82
CA SER A 9 -12.81 -11.39 6.99
C SER A 9 -12.56 -12.18 8.26
N LEU A 10 -12.21 -13.47 8.16
CA LEU A 10 -11.81 -14.29 9.30
C LEU A 10 -10.62 -13.70 10.07
N LEU A 11 -9.65 -13.07 9.41
CA LEU A 11 -8.53 -12.42 10.09
C LEU A 11 -9.00 -11.35 11.08
N PHE A 12 -10.04 -10.60 10.70
CA PHE A 12 -10.57 -9.48 11.48
C PHE A 12 -11.51 -9.96 12.58
N SER A 13 -12.40 -10.91 12.30
CA SER A 13 -13.30 -11.46 13.31
C SER A 13 -12.60 -12.33 14.35
N GLN A 14 -11.52 -13.01 13.95
CA GLN A 14 -10.73 -13.84 14.87
C GLN A 14 -9.83 -13.02 15.81
N LEU A 15 -9.86 -11.68 15.72
CA LEU A 15 -9.33 -10.83 16.79
C LEU A 15 -10.10 -11.07 18.11
N GLY A 16 -11.34 -11.56 18.04
CA GLY A 16 -12.16 -11.92 19.20
C GLY A 16 -12.79 -10.71 19.89
N GLU A 17 -13.40 -10.96 21.05
CA GLU A 17 -14.31 -10.01 21.71
C GLU A 17 -13.76 -9.45 23.04
N ASP A 18 -12.50 -9.73 23.35
CA ASP A 18 -11.88 -9.28 24.60
C ASP A 18 -11.41 -7.83 24.48
N LEU A 19 -12.32 -6.90 24.82
CA LEU A 19 -12.08 -5.45 24.75
C LEU A 19 -11.12 -4.93 25.84
N SER A 20 -10.64 -5.78 26.76
CA SER A 20 -9.54 -5.40 27.64
C SER A 20 -8.18 -5.36 26.92
N LYS A 21 -8.10 -5.94 25.71
CA LYS A 21 -6.89 -5.96 24.89
C LYS A 21 -6.86 -4.80 23.91
N GLU A 22 -5.72 -4.13 23.83
CA GLU A 22 -5.45 -3.08 22.85
C GLU A 22 -5.12 -3.70 21.48
N LYS A 23 -6.18 -4.00 20.71
CA LYS A 23 -6.09 -4.43 19.31
C LYS A 23 -6.74 -3.39 18.41
N TYR A 24 -6.27 -3.35 17.17
CA TYR A 24 -6.66 -2.34 16.20
C TYR A 24 -6.83 -2.99 14.83
N VAL A 25 -7.62 -2.34 13.99
CA VAL A 25 -7.89 -2.75 12.62
C VAL A 25 -7.55 -1.60 11.69
N VAL A 26 -6.81 -1.88 10.61
CA VAL A 26 -6.38 -0.88 9.62
C VAL A 26 -6.98 -1.23 8.26
N LEU A 27 -7.84 -0.36 7.72
CA LEU A 27 -8.63 -0.64 6.50
C LEU A 27 -8.40 0.39 5.39
N ASN A 28 -8.42 -0.09 4.14
CA ASN A 28 -8.33 0.75 2.95
C ASN A 28 -9.73 1.23 2.53
N ASN A 29 -10.04 2.51 2.65
CA ASN A 29 -11.31 3.06 2.19
C ASN A 29 -11.41 3.14 0.65
N ASP A 30 -10.29 3.09 -0.08
CA ASP A 30 -10.32 2.99 -1.55
C ASP A 30 -10.83 1.60 -2.02
N ASP A 31 -10.97 0.63 -1.10
CA ASP A 31 -11.59 -0.68 -1.37
C ASP A 31 -12.94 -0.80 -0.66
N SER A 32 -14.01 -0.91 -1.47
CA SER A 32 -15.39 -1.06 -0.98
C SER A 32 -15.61 -2.25 -0.02
N PHE A 33 -14.77 -3.29 -0.07
CA PHE A 33 -14.87 -4.43 0.84
C PHE A 33 -14.60 -4.07 2.30
N SER A 34 -13.91 -2.94 2.55
CA SER A 34 -13.66 -2.43 3.89
C SER A 34 -14.95 -2.08 4.65
N GLU A 35 -16.03 -1.72 3.97
CA GLU A 35 -17.32 -1.46 4.64
C GLU A 35 -17.83 -2.72 5.35
N TYR A 36 -17.77 -3.87 4.67
CA TYR A 36 -18.10 -5.16 5.26
C TYR A 36 -17.15 -5.54 6.40
N LEU A 37 -15.83 -5.34 6.22
CA LEU A 37 -14.82 -5.68 7.24
C LEU A 37 -15.00 -4.93 8.57
N ARG A 38 -15.59 -3.73 8.55
CA ARG A 38 -15.92 -2.99 9.78
C ARG A 38 -16.97 -3.69 10.64
N THR A 39 -17.85 -4.48 10.02
CA THR A 39 -18.96 -5.13 10.71
C THR A 39 -18.58 -6.40 11.45
N VAL A 40 -17.40 -6.97 11.16
CA VAL A 40 -17.01 -8.30 11.64
C VAL A 40 -16.09 -8.27 12.88
N THR A 41 -15.82 -7.10 13.45
CA THR A 41 -14.89 -6.92 14.57
C THR A 41 -15.34 -5.78 15.49
N PRO A 42 -15.18 -5.90 16.81
CA PRO A 42 -15.57 -4.85 17.75
C PRO A 42 -14.45 -3.81 18.01
N TYR A 43 -13.24 -4.05 17.50
CA TYR A 43 -12.07 -3.21 17.78
C TYR A 43 -12.08 -1.92 16.96
N GLU A 44 -11.36 -0.91 17.47
CA GLU A 44 -11.20 0.38 16.80
C GLU A 44 -10.59 0.22 15.40
N VAL A 45 -11.19 0.94 14.44
CA VAL A 45 -10.79 0.91 13.03
C VAL A 45 -10.15 2.22 12.65
N PHE A 46 -8.93 2.15 12.11
CA PHE A 46 -8.24 3.26 11.45
C PHE A 46 -8.34 3.10 9.94
N SER A 47 -8.91 4.08 9.24
CA SER A 47 -8.96 4.07 7.78
C SER A 47 -7.86 4.87 7.12
N TYR A 48 -7.38 4.37 5.99
CA TYR A 48 -6.57 5.11 5.05
C TYR A 48 -7.20 5.15 3.66
N GLY A 49 -6.87 6.16 2.87
CA GLY A 49 -7.36 6.31 1.49
C GLY A 49 -6.61 7.41 0.73
N ILE A 50 -6.56 7.29 -0.60
CA ILE A 50 -6.02 8.31 -1.49
C ILE A 50 -7.19 9.03 -2.18
N ASP A 51 -8.08 8.23 -2.76
CA ASP A 51 -9.19 8.70 -3.60
C ASP A 51 -10.46 8.89 -2.76
N GLU A 52 -10.75 7.95 -1.86
CA GLU A 52 -11.89 7.98 -0.95
C GLU A 52 -11.52 8.60 0.41
N GLU A 53 -12.44 9.38 1.00
CA GLU A 53 -12.22 10.05 2.28
C GLU A 53 -11.91 9.05 3.42
N ALA A 54 -10.87 9.33 4.19
CA ALA A 54 -10.39 8.48 5.27
C ALA A 54 -9.75 9.29 6.40
N GLN A 55 -9.53 8.66 7.57
CA GLN A 55 -8.86 9.33 8.69
C GLN A 55 -7.40 9.68 8.37
N PHE A 56 -6.74 8.82 7.60
CA PHE A 56 -5.38 8.98 7.15
C PHE A 56 -5.35 9.07 5.62
N MET A 57 -4.81 10.13 5.05
CA MET A 57 -4.81 10.31 3.59
C MET A 57 -3.47 10.80 3.05
N ALA A 58 -3.20 10.46 1.80
CA ALA A 58 -2.09 11.04 1.04
C ALA A 58 -2.61 12.13 0.10
N LYS A 59 -2.07 13.34 0.21
CA LYS A 59 -2.37 14.47 -0.68
C LYS A 59 -1.07 15.04 -1.27
N ASN A 60 -1.19 15.90 -2.29
CA ASN A 60 -0.05 16.54 -2.96
C ASN A 60 1.06 15.56 -3.38
N ILE A 61 0.64 14.39 -3.91
CA ILE A 61 1.55 13.30 -4.28
C ILE A 61 2.47 13.74 -5.42
N GLN A 62 3.77 13.52 -5.24
CA GLN A 62 4.78 13.63 -6.28
C GLN A 62 5.44 12.27 -6.48
N GLU A 63 5.51 11.82 -7.71
CA GLU A 63 6.00 10.48 -8.06
C GLU A 63 7.30 10.59 -8.87
N SER A 64 8.22 9.67 -8.61
CA SER A 64 9.45 9.46 -9.36
C SER A 64 9.86 8.00 -9.33
N LEU A 65 10.81 7.60 -10.19
CA LEU A 65 11.42 6.26 -10.12
C LEU A 65 12.34 6.10 -8.89
N GLN A 66 12.65 7.18 -8.16
CA GLN A 66 13.44 7.15 -6.93
C GLN A 66 12.56 7.07 -5.67
N GLY A 67 11.24 7.04 -5.84
CA GLY A 67 10.27 7.04 -4.76
C GLY A 67 9.23 8.15 -4.90
N VAL A 68 8.50 8.39 -3.82
CA VAL A 68 7.37 9.32 -3.76
C VAL A 68 7.49 10.28 -2.59
N SER A 69 6.90 11.46 -2.73
CA SER A 69 6.64 12.36 -1.62
C SER A 69 5.16 12.72 -1.57
N PHE A 70 4.62 12.91 -0.36
CA PHE A 70 3.22 13.28 -0.18
C PHE A 70 3.00 13.93 1.19
N ASP A 71 1.92 14.70 1.29
CA ASP A 71 1.42 15.21 2.56
C ASP A 71 0.52 14.15 3.19
N PHE A 72 0.96 13.59 4.32
CA PHE A 72 0.23 12.61 5.10
C PHE A 72 -0.72 13.32 6.06
N VAL A 73 -1.98 13.43 5.64
CA VAL A 73 -3.08 13.97 6.44
C VAL A 73 -3.48 12.94 7.47
N THR A 74 -3.56 13.33 8.74
CA THR A 74 -3.94 12.45 9.85
C THR A 74 -4.93 13.17 10.77
N PRO A 75 -5.58 12.45 11.71
CA PRO A 75 -6.44 13.10 12.71
C PRO A 75 -5.70 14.09 13.62
N PHE A 76 -4.36 14.07 13.63
CA PHE A 76 -3.50 14.86 14.52
C PHE A 76 -2.81 16.03 13.81
N GLY A 77 -3.00 16.15 12.49
CA GLY A 77 -2.32 17.13 11.65
C GLY A 77 -1.78 16.51 10.36
N THR A 78 -1.15 17.34 9.54
CA THR A 78 -0.57 16.94 8.26
C THR A 78 0.95 16.96 8.34
N TYR A 79 1.59 15.90 7.86
CA TYR A 79 3.04 15.73 7.91
C TYR A 79 3.61 15.41 6.53
N PRO A 80 4.74 16.02 6.12
CA PRO A 80 5.40 15.64 4.88
C PRO A 80 6.04 14.27 5.03
N VAL A 81 5.84 13.39 4.05
CA VAL A 81 6.43 12.05 3.98
C VAL A 81 7.24 11.91 2.70
N LYS A 82 8.39 11.27 2.83
CA LYS A 82 9.19 10.76 1.71
C LYS A 82 9.30 9.25 1.87
N SER A 83 9.01 8.54 0.79
CA SER A 83 9.08 7.08 0.74
C SER A 83 9.94 6.67 -0.45
N PRO A 84 10.87 5.71 -0.28
CA PRO A 84 11.69 5.21 -1.38
C PRO A 84 10.89 4.34 -2.37
N TYR A 85 9.69 3.91 -2.00
CA TYR A 85 8.84 3.08 -2.83
C TYR A 85 8.11 3.89 -3.91
N VAL A 86 7.99 3.31 -5.11
CA VAL A 86 7.43 3.95 -6.30
C VAL A 86 5.94 3.64 -6.46
N GLY A 87 5.16 4.64 -6.90
CA GLY A 87 3.77 4.48 -7.32
C GLY A 87 2.73 4.62 -6.21
N LYS A 88 1.52 5.04 -6.59
CA LYS A 88 0.40 5.26 -5.65
C LYS A 88 0.00 4.04 -4.83
N PHE A 89 0.03 2.84 -5.41
CA PHE A 89 -0.30 1.63 -4.67
C PHE A 89 0.67 1.39 -3.49
N ASN A 90 1.93 1.81 -3.63
CA ASN A 90 2.89 1.75 -2.53
C ASN A 90 2.67 2.87 -1.49
N ILE A 91 2.06 4.00 -1.87
CA ILE A 91 1.59 5.00 -0.91
C ILE A 91 0.49 4.40 -0.02
N SER A 92 -0.48 3.69 -0.60
CA SER A 92 -1.48 2.96 0.18
C SER A 92 -0.84 1.92 1.12
N ASN A 93 0.13 1.14 0.61
CA ASN A 93 0.85 0.15 1.41
C ASN A 93 1.63 0.77 2.58
N ILE A 94 2.36 1.87 2.34
CA ILE A 94 3.17 2.50 3.38
C ILE A 94 2.28 3.19 4.42
N MET A 95 1.17 3.82 4.02
CA MET A 95 0.19 4.35 4.99
C MET A 95 -0.35 3.24 5.88
N ALA A 96 -0.74 2.09 5.32
CA ALA A 96 -1.21 0.95 6.12
C ALA A 96 -0.16 0.48 7.13
N ALA A 97 1.11 0.37 6.70
CA ALA A 97 2.22 -0.04 7.57
C ALA A 97 2.49 0.99 8.68
N MET A 98 2.52 2.27 8.35
CA MET A 98 2.72 3.36 9.31
C MET A 98 1.63 3.38 10.38
N ILE A 99 0.36 3.25 9.97
CA ILE A 99 -0.78 3.24 10.89
C ILE A 99 -0.73 2.01 11.81
N ALA A 100 -0.36 0.84 11.28
CA ALA A 100 -0.21 -0.37 12.07
C ALA A 100 0.83 -0.20 13.19
N VAL A 101 2.00 0.36 12.89
CA VAL A 101 3.06 0.62 13.89
C VAL A 101 2.63 1.71 14.87
N TRP A 102 2.03 2.79 14.38
CA TRP A 102 1.53 3.90 15.20
C TRP A 102 0.48 3.43 16.20
N SER A 103 -0.44 2.55 15.79
CA SER A 103 -1.50 2.01 16.65
C SER A 103 -0.96 1.28 17.89
N LYS A 104 0.30 0.83 17.86
CA LYS A 104 0.97 0.19 19.00
C LYS A 104 1.82 1.15 19.85
N GLY A 105 1.65 2.46 19.67
CA GLY A 105 2.18 3.49 20.56
C GLY A 105 3.47 4.17 20.11
N THR A 106 3.94 3.91 18.88
CA THR A 106 5.10 4.64 18.31
C THR A 106 4.62 5.95 17.70
N SER A 107 5.34 7.06 17.92
CA SER A 107 4.93 8.36 17.37
C SER A 107 5.02 8.40 15.85
N LEU A 108 4.10 9.13 15.21
CA LEU A 108 4.10 9.34 13.76
C LEU A 108 5.40 9.99 13.28
N GLU A 109 5.95 10.94 14.04
CA GLU A 109 7.22 11.59 13.71
C GLU A 109 8.38 10.58 13.61
N THR A 110 8.49 9.66 14.57
CA THR A 110 9.51 8.61 14.54
C THR A 110 9.31 7.67 13.37
N ILE A 111 8.06 7.29 13.08
CA ILE A 111 7.73 6.39 11.97
C ILE A 111 8.07 7.05 10.63
N ILE A 112 7.66 8.31 10.41
CA ILE A 112 7.92 9.05 9.17
C ILE A 112 9.41 9.15 8.88
N LYS A 113 10.22 9.45 9.91
CA LYS A 113 11.69 9.49 9.78
C LYS A 113 12.28 8.12 9.42
N ALA A 114 11.70 7.03 9.94
CA ALA A 114 12.13 5.68 9.60
C ALA A 114 11.76 5.30 8.16
N VAL A 115 10.58 5.70 7.70
CA VAL A 115 10.08 5.42 6.32
C VAL A 115 11.02 5.96 5.24
N GLU A 116 11.60 7.15 5.45
CA GLU A 116 12.53 7.76 4.48
C GLU A 116 13.76 6.87 4.17
N ASN A 117 14.14 5.99 5.11
CA ASN A 117 15.33 5.15 5.02
C ASN A 117 15.03 3.65 4.87
N LEU A 118 13.80 3.30 4.47
CA LEU A 118 13.48 1.88 4.25
C LEU A 118 14.23 1.32 3.05
N GLU A 119 14.65 0.06 3.19
CA GLU A 119 15.24 -0.69 2.07
C GLU A 119 14.14 -1.09 1.06
N PRO A 120 14.48 -1.22 -0.23
CA PRO A 120 13.55 -1.78 -1.21
C PRO A 120 13.02 -3.14 -0.77
N VAL A 121 11.73 -3.40 -1.02
CA VAL A 121 11.19 -4.74 -0.83
C VAL A 121 11.59 -5.58 -2.04
N GLU A 122 12.41 -6.61 -1.82
CA GLU A 122 12.96 -7.48 -2.87
C GLU A 122 11.87 -7.92 -3.87
N GLY A 123 12.08 -7.61 -5.15
CA GLY A 123 11.17 -7.97 -6.23
C GLY A 123 9.82 -7.22 -6.28
N ARG A 124 9.67 -6.09 -5.58
CA ARG A 124 8.48 -5.22 -5.64
C ARG A 124 8.84 -3.85 -6.21
N LEU A 125 8.57 -3.65 -7.50
CA LEU A 125 8.90 -2.46 -8.27
C LEU A 125 10.32 -1.95 -7.94
N GLU A 126 11.29 -2.83 -8.09
CA GLU A 126 12.69 -2.55 -7.80
C GLU A 126 13.37 -2.04 -9.06
N VAL A 127 13.86 -0.79 -9.00
CA VAL A 127 14.64 -0.20 -10.08
C VAL A 127 16.08 -0.69 -9.95
N LEU A 128 16.51 -1.51 -10.90
CA LEU A 128 17.86 -2.02 -10.99
C LEU A 128 18.82 -0.94 -11.50
N ASP A 129 20.12 -1.21 -11.39
CA ASP A 129 21.27 -0.35 -11.76
C ASP A 129 20.90 0.94 -12.54
N PRO A 130 20.69 2.07 -11.84
CA PRO A 130 20.32 3.34 -12.46
C PRO A 130 21.42 3.94 -13.37
N SER A 131 22.62 3.34 -13.41
CA SER A 131 23.69 3.76 -14.32
C SER A 131 23.52 3.22 -15.74
N LEU A 132 22.59 2.27 -15.95
CA LEU A 132 22.26 1.75 -17.27
C LEU A 132 21.66 2.84 -18.16
N PRO A 133 21.85 2.76 -19.49
CA PRO A 133 21.23 3.68 -20.43
C PRO A 133 19.72 3.42 -20.64
N ILE A 134 19.14 2.50 -19.85
CA ILE A 134 17.73 2.10 -19.87
C ILE A 134 17.22 1.97 -18.44
N ASP A 135 15.93 2.22 -18.24
CA ASP A 135 15.25 1.90 -16.97
C ASP A 135 14.98 0.38 -16.94
N LEU A 136 15.60 -0.33 -15.99
CA LEU A 136 15.43 -1.76 -15.80
C LEU A 136 14.71 -2.00 -14.46
N ILE A 137 13.52 -2.58 -14.50
CA ILE A 137 12.64 -2.73 -13.34
C ILE A 137 12.22 -4.19 -13.20
N ILE A 138 12.28 -4.72 -11.98
CA ILE A 138 11.72 -6.03 -11.64
C ILE A 138 10.50 -5.88 -10.72
N ASP A 139 9.47 -6.68 -10.96
CA ASP A 139 8.26 -6.71 -10.14
C ASP A 139 7.59 -8.10 -10.16
N TYR A 140 6.75 -8.36 -9.17
CA TYR A 140 6.08 -9.64 -8.94
C TYR A 140 4.58 -9.64 -9.33
N ALA A 141 4.08 -8.59 -9.98
CA ALA A 141 2.71 -8.53 -10.47
C ALA A 141 2.38 -9.75 -11.35
N HIS A 142 1.42 -10.57 -10.89
CA HIS A 142 0.98 -11.80 -11.57
C HIS A 142 -0.56 -11.89 -11.68
N THR A 143 -1.26 -10.81 -11.34
CA THR A 143 -2.71 -10.65 -11.50
C THR A 143 -2.97 -9.42 -12.38
N ALA A 144 -4.13 -9.37 -13.05
CA ALA A 144 -4.48 -8.23 -13.90
C ALA A 144 -4.46 -6.88 -13.14
N ASP A 145 -5.01 -6.84 -11.92
CA ASP A 145 -4.98 -5.66 -11.05
C ASP A 145 -3.55 -5.25 -10.66
N GLY A 146 -2.71 -6.22 -10.27
CA GLY A 146 -1.30 -5.96 -9.95
C GLY A 146 -0.52 -5.42 -11.14
N MET A 147 -0.76 -5.97 -12.35
CA MET A 147 -0.11 -5.52 -13.57
C MET A 147 -0.55 -4.10 -13.96
N ASN A 148 -1.85 -3.78 -13.84
CA ASN A 148 -2.34 -2.42 -14.08
C ASN A 148 -1.66 -1.42 -13.14
N LYS A 149 -1.62 -1.72 -11.83
CA LYS A 149 -0.94 -0.86 -10.84
C LYS A 149 0.54 -0.67 -11.11
N LEU A 150 1.23 -1.72 -11.57
CA LEU A 150 2.63 -1.64 -11.97
C LEU A 150 2.81 -0.74 -13.20
N ILE A 151 2.01 -0.93 -14.24
CA ILE A 151 2.09 -0.13 -15.46
C ILE A 151 1.76 1.32 -15.16
N ASP A 152 0.70 1.60 -14.40
CA ASP A 152 0.30 2.95 -14.00
C ASP A 152 1.42 3.67 -13.22
N ALA A 153 2.18 2.94 -12.39
CA ALA A 153 3.30 3.49 -11.65
C ALA A 153 4.53 3.78 -12.51
N VAL A 154 4.77 3.02 -13.59
CA VAL A 154 5.98 3.16 -14.42
C VAL A 154 5.75 4.04 -15.66
N GLN A 155 4.57 3.95 -16.26
CA GLN A 155 4.22 4.59 -17.53
C GLN A 155 4.48 6.11 -17.57
N PRO A 156 4.21 6.89 -16.49
CA PRO A 156 4.51 8.32 -16.48
C PRO A 156 5.99 8.67 -16.66
N PHE A 157 6.90 7.72 -16.38
CA PHE A 157 8.35 7.92 -16.46
C PHE A 157 8.97 7.40 -17.77
N VAL A 158 8.19 6.72 -18.61
CA VAL A 158 8.66 6.14 -19.87
C VAL A 158 8.95 7.26 -20.88
N LYS A 159 10.23 7.45 -21.21
CA LYS A 159 10.68 8.49 -22.17
C LYS A 159 10.53 8.09 -23.64
N GLN A 160 10.56 6.78 -23.94
CA GLN A 160 10.51 6.26 -25.31
C GLN A 160 9.48 5.15 -25.43
N LYS A 161 9.90 3.89 -25.23
CA LYS A 161 9.04 2.71 -25.34
C LYS A 161 9.09 1.94 -24.03
N LEU A 162 7.93 1.42 -23.62
CA LEU A 162 7.83 0.43 -22.55
C LEU A 162 7.95 -0.97 -23.16
N ILE A 163 8.96 -1.72 -22.72
CA ILE A 163 9.09 -3.15 -23.05
C ILE A 163 8.69 -3.93 -21.80
N PHE A 164 7.60 -4.69 -21.89
CA PHE A 164 7.02 -5.39 -20.75
C PHE A 164 7.09 -6.90 -20.96
N LEU A 165 7.79 -7.60 -20.08
CA LEU A 165 7.91 -9.07 -20.07
C LEU A 165 7.14 -9.60 -18.87
N VAL A 166 6.22 -10.54 -19.11
CA VAL A 166 5.40 -11.18 -18.07
C VAL A 166 5.28 -12.68 -18.33
N GLY A 167 5.17 -13.46 -17.26
CA GLY A 167 4.91 -14.89 -17.29
C GLY A 167 3.59 -15.24 -16.63
N MET A 168 3.01 -16.38 -17.02
CA MET A 168 1.84 -16.97 -16.36
C MET A 168 2.27 -18.19 -15.55
N ALA A 169 1.82 -18.29 -14.30
CA ALA A 169 2.08 -19.45 -13.48
C ALA A 169 1.33 -20.68 -14.02
N GLY A 170 2.03 -21.82 -14.13
CA GLY A 170 1.39 -23.10 -14.47
C GLY A 170 0.41 -23.56 -13.40
N GLU A 171 -0.56 -24.40 -13.79
CA GLU A 171 -1.53 -25.03 -12.87
C GLU A 171 -2.40 -24.03 -12.06
N ARG A 172 -2.60 -22.81 -12.59
CA ARG A 172 -3.51 -21.79 -12.04
C ARG A 172 -4.74 -21.63 -12.95
N GLU A 173 -5.86 -21.22 -12.37
CA GLU A 173 -7.10 -20.96 -13.12
C GLU A 173 -6.90 -19.83 -14.14
N PHE A 174 -7.40 -20.03 -15.36
CA PHE A 174 -7.31 -19.09 -16.50
C PHE A 174 -8.56 -18.23 -16.69
N ASN A 175 -9.59 -18.43 -15.86
CA ASN A 175 -10.95 -17.92 -16.06
C ASN A 175 -11.31 -16.80 -15.09
#